data_AF-A0A0F9EVH8-F1
#
_entry.id   AF-A0A0F9EVH8-F1
#
_cell.length_a   1.000
_cell.length_b   1.000
_cell.length_c   1.000
_cell.angle_alpha   90.00
_cell.angle_beta   90.00
_cell.angle_gamma   90.00
#
_symmetry.space_group_name_H-M   'P 1'
#
loop_
_entity.id
_entity.type
_entity.pdbx_description
1 polymer ?
#
loop_
_entity_poly.entity_id
_entity_poly.type
_entity_poly.pdbx_seq_one_letter_code
_entity_poly.pdbx_strand_id
1 'polypeptide(L)'
;MILHARRTSYRPAALTALLERDRTLFEHWTHDAAVIPTAFLPHWTLRHARDRERLIRNWAALRQPGYEARFAPVLDHVARHGACRSDSFAAPAGQGAKGWWDWHPSKSALEYLWRTGALAISRREGFRKVYDLTERVLPVVDDPPSARDTLDWACASALERLGIATPGELAAFWALATPAEARDWSARQIAQGRLQEVEVIGADGSARLHLARPESLRSQPRAS
;
A
#
# COMPACT_ATOMS: atom_id res chain seq x y z
N MET A 1 13.92 9.84 9.36
CA MET A 1 14.17 9.37 10.73
C MET A 1 14.22 7.84 10.82
N ILE A 2 13.21 7.10 10.32
CA ILE A 2 13.13 5.63 10.47
C ILE A 2 14.30 4.87 9.82
N LEU A 3 14.63 5.14 8.54
CA LEU A 3 15.74 4.43 7.86
C LEU A 3 17.11 4.71 8.47
N HIS A 4 17.33 5.93 8.95
CA HIS A 4 18.58 6.32 9.60
C HIS A 4 18.79 5.59 10.94
N ALA A 5 17.70 5.37 11.71
CA ALA A 5 17.75 4.61 12.96
C ALA A 5 18.09 3.13 12.74
N ARG A 6 17.73 2.55 11.59
CA ARG A 6 18.03 1.14 11.24
C ARG A 6 19.35 0.97 10.49
N ARG A 7 19.85 2.03 9.86
CA ARG A 7 21.13 2.04 9.12
C ARG A 7 21.77 3.43 9.24
N THR A 8 22.72 3.56 10.15
CA THR A 8 23.39 4.83 10.46
C THR A 8 24.12 5.44 9.25
N SER A 9 24.60 4.60 8.32
CA SER A 9 25.22 5.02 7.06
C SER A 9 24.22 5.46 5.98
N TYR A 10 22.91 5.39 6.25
CA TYR A 10 21.87 5.83 5.31
C TYR A 10 22.05 7.29 4.89
N ARG A 11 21.84 7.57 3.61
CA ARG A 11 21.82 8.90 3.01
C ARG A 11 20.48 9.09 2.28
N PRO A 12 19.77 10.21 2.48
CA PRO A 12 18.46 10.44 1.84
C PRO A 12 18.48 10.27 0.31
N ALA A 13 19.55 10.71 -0.35
CA ALA A 13 19.72 10.56 -1.80
C ALA A 13 19.69 9.11 -2.30
N ALA A 14 20.06 8.13 -1.46
CA ALA A 14 19.96 6.72 -1.84
C ALA A 14 18.51 6.28 -2.02
N LEU A 15 17.59 6.72 -1.16
CA LEU A 15 16.16 6.41 -1.30
C LEU A 15 15.58 7.09 -2.54
N THR A 16 15.94 8.35 -2.78
CA THR A 16 15.56 9.09 -4.00
C THR A 16 16.01 8.35 -5.25
N ALA A 17 17.27 7.89 -5.31
CA ALA A 17 17.76 7.14 -6.47
C ALA A 17 16.98 5.84 -6.70
N LEU A 18 16.73 5.06 -5.65
CA LEU A 18 15.99 3.78 -5.75
C LEU A 18 14.52 3.97 -6.16
N LEU A 19 13.88 5.05 -5.69
CA LEU A 19 12.49 5.37 -6.00
C LEU A 19 12.33 6.00 -7.38
N GLU A 20 13.16 7.00 -7.72
CA GLU A 20 12.94 7.91 -8.85
C GLU A 20 13.70 7.51 -10.12
N ARG A 21 14.87 6.89 -9.98
CA ARG A 21 15.74 6.53 -11.11
C ARG A 21 15.76 5.03 -11.34
N ASP A 22 16.09 4.26 -10.31
CA ASP A 22 16.35 2.83 -10.45
C ASP A 22 15.05 2.00 -10.43
N ARG A 23 13.93 2.59 -9.96
CA ARG A 23 12.58 1.99 -9.90
C ARG A 23 12.53 0.63 -9.17
N THR A 24 13.48 0.38 -8.28
CA THR A 24 13.50 -0.80 -7.41
C THR A 24 12.59 -0.64 -6.19
N LEU A 25 12.08 0.58 -5.97
CA LEU A 25 11.06 0.92 -5.00
C LEU A 25 9.90 1.67 -5.68
N PHE A 26 8.70 1.57 -5.11
CA PHE A 26 7.53 2.36 -5.48
C PHE A 26 6.80 2.87 -4.23
N GLU A 27 5.99 3.91 -4.38
CA GLU A 27 5.16 4.43 -3.28
C GLU A 27 3.71 3.98 -3.43
N HIS A 28 3.17 3.38 -2.37
CA HIS A 28 1.74 3.04 -2.26
C HIS A 28 1.30 2.93 -0.80
N TRP A 29 -0.01 2.83 -0.58
CA TRP A 29 -0.59 2.46 0.70
C TRP A 29 -0.30 1.01 1.09
N THR A 30 0.18 0.82 2.33
CA THR A 30 0.05 -0.39 3.16
C THR A 30 -1.03 -0.13 4.23
N HIS A 31 -0.72 -0.26 5.52
CA HIS A 31 -1.49 0.35 6.62
C HIS A 31 -1.36 1.88 6.62
N ASP A 32 -0.25 2.41 6.09
CA ASP A 32 -0.02 3.82 5.84
C ASP A 32 0.74 4.00 4.51
N ALA A 33 0.92 5.25 4.05
CA ALA A 33 1.70 5.53 2.85
C ALA A 33 3.17 5.12 3.06
N ALA A 34 3.64 4.19 2.22
CA ALA A 34 4.94 3.56 2.37
C ALA A 34 5.72 3.52 1.05
N VAL A 35 7.04 3.41 1.17
CA VAL A 35 7.93 3.05 0.07
C VAL A 35 8.15 1.53 0.13
N ILE A 36 7.87 0.84 -0.97
CA ILE A 36 7.72 -0.61 -1.05
C ILE A 36 8.67 -1.14 -2.13
N PRO A 37 9.32 -2.30 -1.94
CA PRO A 37 10.07 -2.96 -3.00
C PRO A 37 9.20 -3.24 -4.23
N THR A 38 9.65 -2.84 -5.42
CA THR A 38 8.94 -3.12 -6.68
C THR A 38 8.77 -4.61 -6.95
N ALA A 39 9.62 -5.46 -6.36
CA ALA A 39 9.43 -6.92 -6.37
C ALA A 39 8.08 -7.37 -5.77
N PHE A 40 7.43 -6.55 -4.95
CA PHE A 40 6.12 -6.85 -4.36
C PHE A 40 4.94 -6.29 -5.18
N LEU A 41 5.22 -5.54 -6.25
CA LEU A 41 4.20 -4.94 -7.11
C LEU A 41 3.15 -5.95 -7.63
N PRO A 42 3.48 -7.22 -7.97
CA PRO A 42 2.47 -8.17 -8.42
C PRO A 42 1.33 -8.40 -7.41
N HIS A 43 1.64 -8.37 -6.10
CA HIS A 43 0.64 -8.51 -5.03
C HIS A 43 -0.25 -7.27 -4.88
N TRP A 44 0.20 -6.10 -5.36
CA TRP A 44 -0.58 -4.87 -5.32
C TRP A 44 -1.72 -4.84 -6.34
N THR A 45 -1.72 -5.73 -7.34
CA THR A 45 -2.86 -5.89 -8.27
C THR A 45 -4.17 -6.22 -7.53
N LEU A 46 -4.11 -7.08 -6.50
CA LEU A 46 -5.24 -7.38 -5.64
C LEU A 46 -5.74 -6.12 -4.90
N ARG A 47 -4.81 -5.29 -4.39
CA ARG A 47 -5.16 -4.02 -3.75
C ARG A 47 -5.83 -3.07 -4.73
N HIS A 48 -5.28 -2.91 -5.93
CA HIS A 48 -5.86 -2.03 -6.95
C HIS A 48 -7.30 -2.43 -7.31
N ALA A 49 -7.56 -3.74 -7.46
CA ALA A 49 -8.90 -4.26 -7.69
C ALA A 49 -9.85 -3.95 -6.52
N ARG A 50 -9.44 -4.25 -5.28
CA ARG A 50 -10.22 -3.98 -4.07
C ARG A 50 -10.48 -2.50 -3.86
N ASP A 51 -9.50 -1.65 -4.10
CA ASP A 51 -9.62 -0.19 -3.98
C ASP A 51 -10.57 0.38 -5.04
N ARG A 52 -10.50 -0.11 -6.28
CA ARG A 52 -11.44 0.28 -7.35
C ARG A 52 -12.88 0.04 -6.91
N GLU A 53 -13.19 -1.18 -6.49
CA GLU A 53 -14.53 -1.53 -6.03
C GLU A 53 -14.98 -0.70 -4.82
N ARG A 54 -14.13 -0.59 -3.80
CA ARG A 54 -14.45 0.13 -2.57
C ARG A 54 -14.70 1.61 -2.82
N LEU A 55 -13.86 2.26 -3.62
CA LEU A 55 -13.95 3.68 -3.88
C LEU A 55 -15.18 4.01 -4.72
N ILE A 56 -15.48 3.21 -5.75
CA ILE A 56 -16.71 3.33 -6.54
C ILE A 56 -17.95 3.22 -5.64
N ARG A 57 -18.01 2.20 -4.77
CA ARG A 57 -19.13 2.03 -3.82
C ARG A 57 -19.28 3.24 -2.89
N ASN A 58 -18.18 3.77 -2.35
CA ASN A 58 -18.21 4.92 -1.45
C ASN A 58 -18.77 6.17 -2.14
N TRP A 59 -18.42 6.42 -3.40
CA TRP A 59 -18.93 7.59 -4.12
C TRP A 59 -20.38 7.46 -4.55
N ALA A 60 -20.80 6.24 -4.94
CA ALA A 60 -22.20 5.95 -5.19
C ALA A 60 -23.05 6.26 -3.93
N ALA A 61 -22.57 5.86 -2.75
CA ALA A 61 -23.22 6.16 -1.47
C ALA A 61 -23.28 7.67 -1.17
N LEU A 62 -22.25 8.42 -1.54
CA LEU A 62 -22.20 9.89 -1.38
C LEU A 62 -23.03 10.66 -2.42
N ARG A 63 -23.71 9.98 -3.35
CA ARG A 63 -24.53 10.58 -4.41
C ARG A 63 -23.80 11.73 -5.13
N GLN A 64 -22.57 11.47 -5.60
CA GLN A 64 -21.84 12.41 -6.45
C GLN A 64 -21.90 12.01 -7.94
N PRO A 65 -22.97 12.39 -8.68
CA PRO A 65 -23.08 12.11 -10.11
C PRO A 65 -21.88 12.65 -10.90
N GLY A 66 -21.42 11.88 -11.89
CA GLY A 66 -20.39 12.32 -12.84
C GLY A 66 -18.97 12.38 -12.26
N TYR A 67 -18.72 11.82 -11.08
CA TYR A 67 -17.38 11.78 -10.49
C TYR A 67 -16.38 11.01 -11.38
N GLU A 68 -16.80 9.89 -11.97
CA GLU A 68 -15.97 9.07 -12.87
C GLU A 68 -15.54 9.81 -14.14
N ALA A 69 -16.36 10.75 -14.62
CA ALA A 69 -16.05 11.58 -15.79
C ALA A 69 -14.80 12.47 -15.57
N ARG A 70 -14.30 12.57 -14.34
CA ARG A 70 -13.10 13.34 -13.99
C ARG A 70 -11.80 12.54 -14.20
N PHE A 71 -11.87 11.21 -14.32
CA PHE A 71 -10.66 10.38 -14.44
C PHE A 71 -10.01 10.48 -15.81
N ALA A 72 -10.81 10.35 -16.87
CA ALA A 72 -10.30 10.38 -18.24
C ALA A 72 -9.56 11.70 -18.55
N PRO A 73 -10.08 12.90 -18.23
CA PRO A 73 -9.36 14.16 -18.44
C PRO A 73 -8.02 14.24 -17.70
N VAL A 74 -7.95 13.71 -16.47
CA VAL A 74 -6.70 13.69 -15.69
C VAL A 74 -5.68 12.77 -16.35
N LEU A 75 -6.08 11.54 -16.72
CA LEU A 75 -5.20 10.61 -17.44
C LEU A 75 -4.70 11.19 -18.76
N ASP A 76 -5.60 11.81 -19.54
CA ASP A 76 -5.28 12.47 -20.81
C ASP A 76 -4.26 13.60 -20.62
N HIS A 77 -4.42 14.39 -19.56
CA HIS A 77 -3.47 15.45 -19.23
C HIS A 77 -2.09 14.88 -18.91
N VAL A 78 -1.99 13.86 -18.05
CA VAL A 78 -0.70 13.21 -17.73
C VAL A 78 -0.08 12.53 -18.95
N ALA A 79 -0.90 11.92 -19.81
CA ALA A 79 -0.44 11.30 -21.04
C ALA A 79 0.20 12.33 -21.99
N ARG A 80 -0.42 13.51 -22.16
CA ARG A 80 0.07 14.56 -23.07
C ARG A 80 1.20 15.40 -22.49
N HIS A 81 1.14 15.75 -21.22
CA HIS A 81 2.03 16.74 -20.60
C HIS A 81 3.07 16.13 -19.65
N GLY A 82 2.99 14.82 -19.40
CA GLY A 82 3.89 14.11 -18.50
C GLY A 82 3.48 14.22 -17.03
N ALA A 83 4.41 13.88 -16.15
CA ALA A 83 4.18 13.82 -14.72
C ALA A 83 3.64 15.14 -14.13
N CYS A 84 2.62 15.06 -13.29
CA CYS A 84 1.89 16.20 -12.78
C CYS A 84 1.74 16.18 -11.25
N ARG A 85 1.41 17.32 -10.66
CA ARG A 85 1.06 17.48 -9.25
C ARG A 85 -0.41 17.88 -9.14
N SER A 86 -0.95 17.85 -7.92
CA SER A 86 -2.32 18.34 -7.68
C SER A 86 -2.52 19.81 -8.07
N ASP A 87 -1.48 20.64 -8.01
CA ASP A 87 -1.53 22.05 -8.41
C ASP A 87 -1.39 22.28 -9.93
N SER A 88 -1.04 21.26 -10.71
CA SER A 88 -1.03 21.32 -12.19
C SER A 88 -2.41 21.55 -12.80
N PHE A 89 -3.48 21.35 -12.02
CA PHE A 89 -4.88 21.48 -12.45
C PHE A 89 -5.57 22.73 -11.91
N ALA A 90 -4.83 23.65 -11.27
CA ALA A 90 -5.41 24.88 -10.75
C ALA A 90 -5.83 25.82 -11.90
N ALA A 91 -6.97 26.51 -11.73
CA ALA A 91 -7.37 27.56 -12.66
C ALA A 91 -6.35 28.71 -12.67
N PRO A 92 -6.13 29.38 -13.81
CA PRO A 92 -5.29 30.57 -13.87
C PRO A 92 -5.76 31.65 -12.87
N ALA A 93 -4.81 32.41 -12.31
CA ALA A 93 -5.10 33.47 -11.36
C ALA A 93 -6.14 34.46 -11.93
N GLY A 94 -7.21 34.73 -11.17
CA GLY A 94 -8.27 35.67 -11.56
C GLY A 94 -9.51 35.04 -12.19
N GLN A 95 -9.47 33.76 -12.58
CA GLN A 95 -10.67 33.01 -12.97
C GLN A 95 -11.15 32.19 -11.77
N GLY A 96 -12.29 32.55 -11.18
CA GLY A 96 -12.91 31.74 -10.13
C GLY A 96 -13.11 30.31 -10.62
N ALA A 97 -12.84 29.31 -9.77
CA ALA A 97 -12.98 27.90 -10.12
C ALA A 97 -14.42 27.60 -10.55
N LYS A 98 -14.67 27.58 -11.86
CA LYS A 98 -15.93 27.17 -12.49
C LYS A 98 -15.59 26.15 -13.58
N GLY A 99 -15.71 24.87 -13.25
CA GLY A 99 -15.44 23.75 -14.17
C GLY A 99 -14.78 22.57 -13.47
N TRP A 100 -14.37 21.55 -14.23
CA TRP A 100 -13.72 20.34 -13.71
C TRP A 100 -12.37 20.59 -12.99
N TRP A 101 -11.82 21.79 -13.17
CA TRP A 101 -10.57 22.34 -12.60
C TRP A 101 -10.69 22.76 -11.13
N ASP A 102 -11.81 22.50 -10.47
CA ASP A 102 -11.95 22.75 -9.05
C ASP A 102 -10.88 21.92 -8.29
N TRP A 103 -10.22 22.57 -7.34
CA TRP A 103 -8.97 22.11 -6.71
C TRP A 103 -9.19 20.84 -5.87
N HIS A 104 -10.39 20.70 -5.29
CA HIS A 104 -10.77 19.56 -4.47
C HIS A 104 -11.12 18.30 -5.31
N PRO A 105 -11.84 18.42 -6.44
CA PRO A 105 -12.01 17.35 -7.43
C PRO A 105 -10.72 16.74 -8.01
N SER A 106 -9.75 17.55 -8.43
CA SER A 106 -8.55 17.06 -9.14
C SER A 106 -7.62 16.26 -8.22
N LYS A 107 -7.48 16.66 -6.97
CA LYS A 107 -6.73 15.89 -5.95
C LYS A 107 -7.36 14.52 -5.69
N SER A 108 -8.69 14.46 -5.61
CA SER A 108 -9.42 13.21 -5.34
C SER A 108 -9.34 12.25 -6.53
N ALA A 109 -9.32 12.76 -7.77
CA ALA A 109 -9.09 11.97 -8.97
C ALA A 109 -7.66 11.40 -9.01
N LEU A 110 -6.62 12.20 -8.73
CA LEU A 110 -5.24 11.72 -8.65
C LEU A 110 -5.07 10.62 -7.58
N GLU A 111 -5.65 10.80 -6.40
CA GLU A 111 -5.59 9.80 -5.33
C GLU A 111 -6.31 8.50 -5.72
N TYR A 112 -7.46 8.57 -6.40
CA TYR A 112 -8.12 7.38 -6.92
C TYR A 112 -7.28 6.67 -7.98
N LEU A 113 -6.81 7.40 -8.98
CA LEU A 113 -6.04 6.83 -10.09
C LEU A 113 -4.75 6.18 -9.58
N TRP A 114 -4.11 6.77 -8.57
CA TRP A 114 -2.97 6.15 -7.90
C TRP A 114 -3.35 4.88 -7.16
N ARG A 115 -4.40 4.92 -6.32
CA ARG A 115 -4.84 3.75 -5.53
C ARG A 115 -5.32 2.58 -6.38
N THR A 116 -5.85 2.88 -7.57
CA THR A 116 -6.34 1.88 -8.52
C THR A 116 -5.32 1.46 -9.56
N GLY A 117 -4.08 1.96 -9.46
CA GLY A 117 -2.94 1.54 -10.26
C GLY A 117 -2.85 2.17 -11.66
N ALA A 118 -3.69 3.14 -12.00
CA ALA A 118 -3.61 3.87 -13.26
C ALA A 118 -2.52 4.96 -13.26
N LEU A 119 -2.21 5.51 -12.09
CA LEU A 119 -1.07 6.39 -11.88
C LEU A 119 -0.12 5.80 -10.83
N ALA A 120 1.14 6.19 -10.89
CA ALA A 120 2.15 5.89 -9.89
C ALA A 120 2.86 7.18 -9.43
N ILE A 121 3.46 7.15 -8.24
CA ILE A 121 4.30 8.26 -7.78
C ILE A 121 5.66 8.16 -8.46
N SER A 122 5.92 9.06 -9.40
CA SER A 122 7.17 9.12 -10.15
C SER A 122 8.32 9.70 -9.34
N ARG A 123 8.03 10.65 -8.43
CA ARG A 123 8.99 11.32 -7.55
C ARG A 123 8.27 12.11 -6.45
N ARG A 124 9.04 12.67 -5.52
CA ARG A 124 8.54 13.68 -4.58
C ARG A 124 9.23 15.02 -4.74
N GLU A 125 8.44 16.09 -4.63
CA GLU A 125 8.94 17.46 -4.54
C GLU A 125 8.59 18.02 -3.17
N GLY A 126 9.52 17.84 -2.23
CA GLY A 126 9.26 18.00 -0.80
C GLY A 126 8.26 16.95 -0.32
N PHE A 127 7.16 17.38 0.29
CA PHE A 127 6.09 16.48 0.74
C PHE A 127 5.02 16.20 -0.34
N ARG A 128 5.15 16.81 -1.53
CA ARG A 128 4.17 16.67 -2.60
C ARG A 128 4.51 15.49 -3.49
N LYS A 129 3.49 14.67 -3.74
CA LYS A 129 3.52 13.59 -4.73
C LYS A 129 3.52 14.17 -6.15
N VAL A 130 4.36 13.61 -7.01
CA VAL A 130 4.28 13.85 -8.46
C VAL A 130 3.85 12.55 -9.14
N TYR A 131 2.70 12.59 -9.79
CA TYR A 131 2.03 11.44 -10.40
C TYR A 131 2.38 11.34 -11.88
N ASP A 132 2.64 10.14 -12.38
CA ASP A 132 2.74 9.85 -13.82
C ASP A 132 2.00 8.54 -14.12
N LEU A 133 1.82 8.23 -15.41
CA LEU A 133 1.24 6.97 -15.85
C LEU A 133 2.05 5.80 -15.29
N THR A 134 1.36 4.79 -14.77
CA THR A 134 2.01 3.64 -14.12
C THR A 134 3.00 2.96 -15.05
N GLU A 135 2.66 2.79 -16.32
CA GLU A 135 3.52 2.15 -17.34
C GLU A 135 4.80 2.94 -17.67
N ARG A 136 4.87 4.23 -17.31
CA ARG A 136 6.10 5.04 -17.43
C ARG A 136 7.00 4.95 -16.20
N VAL A 137 6.47 4.49 -15.07
CA VAL A 137 7.14 4.52 -13.76
C VAL A 137 7.52 3.12 -13.29
N LEU A 138 6.63 2.15 -13.47
CA LEU A 138 6.73 0.81 -12.91
C LEU A 138 6.75 -0.24 -14.02
N PRO A 139 7.42 -1.38 -13.79
CA PRO A 139 7.38 -2.48 -14.74
C PRO A 139 5.95 -3.01 -14.91
N VAL A 140 5.66 -3.51 -16.11
CA VAL A 140 4.43 -4.25 -16.37
C VAL A 140 4.43 -5.51 -15.50
N VAL A 141 3.28 -5.79 -14.88
CA VAL A 141 3.05 -7.04 -14.15
C VAL A 141 2.35 -8.00 -15.10
N ASP A 142 3.12 -8.91 -15.66
CA ASP A 142 2.58 -10.04 -16.41
C ASP A 142 2.19 -11.16 -15.44
N ASP A 143 1.01 -11.75 -15.63
CA ASP A 143 0.48 -12.87 -14.83
C ASP A 143 0.52 -12.65 -13.30
N PRO A 144 -0.29 -11.72 -12.76
CA PRO A 144 -0.29 -11.44 -11.33
C PRO A 144 -0.73 -12.67 -10.50
N PRO A 145 -0.15 -12.88 -9.30
CA PRO A 145 -0.54 -13.97 -8.43
C PRO A 145 -2.03 -13.96 -8.13
N SER A 146 -2.60 -15.16 -7.92
CA SER A 146 -4.00 -15.27 -7.53
C SER A 146 -4.26 -14.52 -6.22
N ALA A 147 -5.53 -14.16 -5.97
CA ALA A 147 -5.91 -13.56 -4.69
C ALA A 147 -5.49 -14.45 -3.50
N ARG A 148 -5.61 -15.77 -3.65
CA ARG A 148 -5.20 -16.74 -2.63
C ARG A 148 -3.70 -16.69 -2.35
N ASP A 149 -2.87 -16.67 -3.39
CA ASP A 149 -1.41 -16.65 -3.25
C ASP A 149 -0.93 -15.32 -2.69
N THR A 150 -1.57 -14.22 -3.09
CA THR A 150 -1.31 -12.90 -2.51
C THR A 150 -1.69 -12.85 -1.02
N LEU A 151 -2.80 -13.46 -0.62
CA LEU A 151 -3.19 -13.53 0.79
C LEU A 151 -2.21 -14.38 1.61
N ASP A 152 -1.74 -15.50 1.05
CA ASP A 152 -0.73 -16.36 1.69
C ASP A 152 0.58 -15.59 1.87
N TRP A 153 1.09 -14.96 0.81
CA TRP A 153 2.26 -14.10 0.87
C TRP A 153 2.10 -12.97 1.88
N ALA A 154 0.97 -12.26 1.87
CA ALA A 154 0.74 -11.11 2.74
C ALA A 154 0.76 -11.53 4.22
N CYS A 155 0.04 -12.59 4.59
CA CYS A 155 0.00 -13.07 5.97
C CYS A 155 1.35 -13.66 6.42
N ALA A 156 1.99 -14.49 5.58
CA ALA A 156 3.25 -15.14 5.92
C ALA A 156 4.40 -14.13 6.08
N SER A 157 4.49 -13.15 5.17
CA SER A 157 5.50 -12.09 5.19
C SER A 157 5.27 -11.06 6.29
N ALA A 158 4.00 -10.79 6.66
CA ALA A 158 3.67 -9.97 7.81
C ALA A 158 4.12 -10.67 9.11
N LEU A 159 3.80 -11.95 9.27
CA LEU A 159 4.22 -12.72 10.44
C LEU A 159 5.75 -12.79 10.57
N GLU A 160 6.46 -12.99 9.47
CA GLU A 160 7.94 -12.97 9.44
C GLU A 160 8.51 -11.65 10.00
N ARG A 161 7.87 -10.51 9.69
CA ARG A 161 8.33 -9.17 10.10
C ARG A 161 7.90 -8.80 11.51
N LEU A 162 6.76 -9.32 11.97
CA LEU A 162 6.21 -9.09 13.31
C LEU A 162 6.79 -10.08 14.34
N GLY A 163 7.22 -11.27 13.89
CA GLY A 163 7.70 -12.36 14.74
C GLY A 163 6.57 -13.16 15.37
N ILE A 164 5.67 -12.46 16.07
CA ILE A 164 4.42 -12.96 16.63
C ILE A 164 3.29 -12.00 16.29
N ALA A 165 2.08 -12.51 16.01
CA ALA A 165 0.98 -11.65 15.58
C ALA A 165 -0.40 -12.28 15.83
N THR A 166 -1.38 -11.45 16.13
CA THR A 166 -2.79 -11.81 16.02
C THR A 166 -3.23 -11.83 14.54
N PRO A 167 -4.31 -12.54 14.18
CA PRO A 167 -4.88 -12.46 12.83
C PRO A 167 -5.23 -11.02 12.40
N GLY A 168 -5.63 -10.17 13.36
CA GLY A 168 -5.92 -8.76 13.10
C GLY A 168 -4.67 -7.97 12.69
N GLU A 169 -3.54 -8.20 13.37
CA GLU A 169 -2.26 -7.58 13.02
C GLU A 169 -1.73 -8.06 11.67
N LEU A 170 -1.92 -9.34 11.35
CA LEU A 170 -1.59 -9.88 10.02
C LEU A 170 -2.39 -9.17 8.91
N ALA A 171 -3.71 -9.00 9.12
CA ALA A 171 -4.55 -8.25 8.19
C ALA A 171 -4.12 -6.79 8.06
N ALA A 172 -3.81 -6.15 9.19
CA ALA A 172 -3.44 -4.74 9.24
C ALA A 172 -2.10 -4.45 8.55
N PHE A 173 -1.09 -5.30 8.71
CA PHE A 173 0.31 -5.01 8.34
C PHE A 173 0.46 -4.45 6.91
N TRP A 174 -0.05 -5.19 5.93
CA TRP A 174 -0.08 -4.78 4.52
C TRP A 174 -1.42 -4.14 4.12
N ALA A 175 -2.47 -4.32 4.93
CA ALA A 175 -3.86 -4.00 4.61
C ALA A 175 -4.30 -4.55 3.24
N LEU A 176 -3.77 -5.73 2.88
CA LEU A 176 -4.14 -6.51 1.70
C LEU A 176 -5.22 -7.54 2.02
N ALA A 177 -5.14 -8.18 3.19
CA ALA A 177 -6.11 -9.16 3.66
C ALA A 177 -7.19 -8.49 4.51
N THR A 178 -8.41 -9.00 4.45
CA THR A 178 -9.45 -8.68 5.43
C THR A 178 -9.19 -9.42 6.75
N PRO A 179 -9.74 -8.95 7.88
CA PRO A 179 -9.66 -9.68 9.15
C PRO A 179 -10.24 -11.10 9.09
N ALA A 180 -11.25 -11.34 8.24
CA ALA A 180 -11.81 -12.68 8.04
C ALA A 180 -10.84 -13.59 7.28
N GLU A 181 -10.27 -13.10 6.17
CA GLU A 181 -9.28 -13.86 5.38
C GLU A 181 -8.04 -14.22 6.19
N ALA A 182 -7.56 -13.29 7.04
CA ALA A 182 -6.42 -13.57 7.92
C ALA A 182 -6.76 -14.61 9.00
N ARG A 183 -7.96 -14.59 9.58
CA ARG A 183 -8.43 -15.65 10.50
C ARG A 183 -8.51 -17.01 9.81
N ASP A 184 -9.10 -17.06 8.63
CA ASP A 184 -9.23 -18.30 7.86
C ASP A 184 -7.87 -18.85 7.43
N TRP A 185 -6.96 -17.96 7.02
CA TRP A 185 -5.57 -18.34 6.73
C TRP A 185 -4.91 -18.92 7.98
N SER A 186 -5.01 -18.24 9.13
CA SER A 186 -4.40 -18.67 10.38
C SER A 186 -4.88 -20.06 10.81
N ALA A 187 -6.20 -20.30 10.77
CA ALA A 187 -6.79 -21.59 11.09
C ALA A 187 -6.26 -22.72 10.19
N ARG A 188 -6.12 -22.47 8.88
CA ARG A 188 -5.54 -23.45 7.95
C ARG A 188 -4.06 -23.73 8.25
N GLN A 189 -3.27 -22.72 8.59
CA GLN A 189 -1.86 -22.91 8.90
C GLN A 189 -1.65 -23.68 10.21
N ILE A 190 -2.50 -23.43 11.23
CA ILE A 190 -2.50 -24.19 12.49
C ILE A 190 -2.88 -25.65 12.24
N ALA A 191 -3.97 -25.90 11.49
CA ALA A 191 -4.39 -27.27 11.16
C ALA A 191 -3.31 -28.06 10.38
N GLN A 192 -2.42 -27.36 9.68
CA GLN A 192 -1.31 -27.94 8.93
C GLN A 192 0.00 -27.97 9.73
N GLY A 193 -0.03 -27.62 11.02
CA GLY A 193 1.13 -27.66 11.92
C GLY A 193 2.21 -26.62 11.60
N ARG A 194 1.93 -25.65 10.72
CA ARG A 194 2.91 -24.61 10.33
C ARG A 194 2.91 -23.41 11.26
N LEU A 195 1.81 -23.18 11.96
CA LEU A 195 1.70 -22.18 13.02
C LEU A 195 1.16 -22.82 14.28
N GLN A 196 1.42 -22.17 15.40
CA GLN A 196 0.81 -22.50 16.68
C GLN A 196 0.35 -21.23 17.40
N GLU A 197 -0.63 -21.41 18.27
CA GLU A 197 -1.06 -20.37 19.19
C GLU A 197 -0.09 -20.28 20.37
N VAL A 198 0.21 -19.04 20.77
CA VAL A 198 1.02 -18.71 21.93
C VAL A 198 0.32 -17.64 22.73
N GLU A 199 0.39 -17.74 24.06
CA GLU A 199 -0.13 -16.70 24.94
C GLU A 199 0.95 -15.66 25.19
N VAL A 200 0.59 -14.39 24.98
CA VAL A 200 1.47 -13.24 25.25
C VAL A 200 0.84 -12.42 26.37
N ILE A 201 1.63 -12.16 27.40
CA ILE A 201 1.23 -11.38 28.57
C ILE A 201 1.69 -9.94 28.36
N GLY A 202 0.75 -9.01 28.32
CA GLY A 202 0.99 -7.57 28.25
C GLY A 202 1.55 -7.04 29.56
N ALA A 203 2.15 -5.84 29.50
CA ALA A 203 2.68 -5.17 30.70
C ALA A 203 1.58 -4.84 31.75
N ASP A 204 0.33 -4.79 31.31
CA ASP A 204 -0.86 -4.63 32.17
C ASP A 204 -1.39 -5.94 32.75
N GLY A 205 -0.70 -7.06 32.50
CA GLY A 205 -1.12 -8.40 32.91
C GLY A 205 -2.20 -9.03 32.01
N SER A 206 -2.64 -8.36 30.95
CA SER A 206 -3.61 -8.93 30.01
C SER A 206 -2.97 -10.04 29.17
N ALA A 207 -3.63 -11.18 29.06
CA ALA A 207 -3.20 -12.28 28.21
C ALA A 207 -3.92 -12.23 26.87
N ARG A 208 -3.18 -12.43 25.77
CA ARG A 208 -3.75 -12.50 24.42
C ARG A 208 -3.09 -13.60 23.60
N LEU A 209 -3.91 -14.36 22.88
CA LEU A 209 -3.44 -15.37 21.94
C LEU A 209 -2.86 -14.70 20.68
N HIS A 210 -1.65 -15.13 20.33
CA HIS A 210 -0.94 -14.75 19.12
C HIS A 210 -0.54 -16.01 18.36
N LEU A 211 -0.16 -15.81 17.10
CA LEU A 211 0.39 -16.82 16.24
C LEU A 211 1.91 -16.71 16.24
N ALA A 212 2.58 -17.85 16.29
CA ALA A 212 4.01 -17.96 16.12
C ALA A 212 4.34 -19.15 15.20
N ARG A 213 5.49 -19.09 14.54
CA ARG A 213 6.05 -20.29 13.90
C ARG A 213 6.67 -21.20 14.98
N PRO A 214 6.46 -22.53 14.94
CA PRO A 214 6.97 -23.44 15.97
C PRO A 214 8.49 -23.34 16.20
N GLU A 215 9.26 -23.06 15.14
CA GLU A 215 10.72 -22.89 15.23
C GLU A 215 11.15 -21.65 16.02
N SER A 216 10.34 -20.58 16.03
CA SER A 216 10.65 -19.33 16.74
C SER A 216 10.65 -19.49 18.26
N LEU A 217 10.05 -20.56 18.77
CA LEU A 217 9.94 -20.83 20.22
C LEU A 217 11.06 -21.74 20.74
N ARG A 218 11.89 -22.29 19.83
CA ARG A 218 12.96 -23.23 20.20
C ARG A 218 14.25 -22.56 20.65
N SER A 219 14.37 -21.23 20.54
CA SER A 219 15.47 -20.48 21.14
C SER A 219 15.19 -20.20 22.61
N GLN A 220 15.53 -21.14 23.50
CA GLN A 220 15.72 -20.78 24.90
C GLN A 220 16.92 -19.83 25.02
N PRO A 221 16.85 -18.78 25.87
CA PRO A 221 18.05 -18.06 26.25
C PRO A 221 19.02 -19.04 26.90
N ARG A 222 20.30 -19.02 26.51
CA ARG A 222 21.35 -19.62 27.32
C ARG A 222 21.26 -18.97 28.69
N ALA A 223 20.92 -19.74 29.71
CA ALA A 223 21.07 -19.31 31.10
C ALA A 223 22.54 -18.90 31.29
N SER A 224 22.76 -17.61 31.55
CA SER A 224 24.00 -17.05 32.06
C SER A 224 24.07 -17.21 33.56
#